data_AF-A0A948MQ33-F1
#
_entry.id   AF-A0A948MQ33-F1
#
_cell.length_a   1.000
_cell.length_b   1.000
_cell.length_c   1.000
_cell.angle_alpha   90.00
_cell.angle_beta   90.00
_cell.angle_gamma   90.00
#
_symmetry.space_group_name_H-M   'P 1'
#
loop_
_entity.id
_entity.type
_entity.pdbx_description
1 polymer ?
#
loop_
_entity_poly.entity_id
_entity_poly.type
_entity_poly.pdbx_seq_one_letter_code
_entity_poly.pdbx_strand_id
1 'polypeptide(L)'
;MRSMTKQPRLGALLAPTLIASALMAPMLVAFALSASPASAHQVWIEQKDGGAQLYFGEFGDNLREVSPGLLDRFTKLDASLLTNAGPRALTPEKGDKFFALDAKPGKSESIIAAET
;
A
#
# COMPACT_ATOMS: atom_id res chain seq x y z
N MET A 1 -84.84 -6.92 15.58
CA MET A 1 -83.83 -6.86 14.50
C MET A 1 -82.80 -5.80 14.88
N ARG A 2 -81.60 -6.19 15.37
CA ARG A 2 -80.51 -5.25 15.68
C ARG A 2 -79.58 -5.17 14.47
N SER A 3 -79.41 -3.94 13.97
CA SER A 3 -78.58 -3.56 12.83
C SER A 3 -77.09 -3.83 13.11
N MET A 4 -76.43 -4.57 12.21
CA MET A 4 -74.98 -4.77 12.19
C MET A 4 -74.32 -3.60 11.43
N THR A 5 -73.65 -2.71 12.14
CA THR A 5 -72.83 -1.65 11.54
C THR A 5 -71.46 -2.23 11.17
N LYS A 6 -71.12 -2.25 9.87
CA LYS A 6 -69.81 -2.68 9.38
C LYS A 6 -68.73 -1.67 9.78
N GLN A 7 -67.63 -2.17 10.33
CA GLN A 7 -66.42 -1.43 10.65
C GLN A 7 -65.62 -1.14 9.36
N PRO A 8 -65.10 0.08 9.13
CA PRO A 8 -64.25 0.37 7.97
C PRO A 8 -62.83 -0.12 8.24
N ARG A 9 -62.24 -0.84 7.28
CA ARG A 9 -60.81 -1.17 7.30
C ARG A 9 -60.01 0.04 6.84
N LEU A 10 -59.28 0.68 7.77
CA LEU A 10 -58.21 1.61 7.44
C LEU A 10 -57.07 0.81 6.79
N GLY A 11 -57.01 0.82 5.45
CA GLY A 11 -55.81 0.43 4.72
C GLY A 11 -54.76 1.53 4.93
N ALA A 12 -53.84 1.31 5.86
CA ALA A 12 -52.71 2.20 6.07
C ALA A 12 -51.80 2.17 4.83
N LEU A 13 -51.68 3.35 4.23
CA LEU A 13 -50.75 3.69 3.17
C LEU A 13 -49.32 3.50 3.71
N LEU A 14 -48.68 2.36 3.42
CA LEU A 14 -47.25 2.21 3.68
C LEU A 14 -46.50 2.95 2.56
N ALA A 15 -46.05 4.16 2.89
CA ALA A 15 -45.26 5.01 2.02
C ALA A 15 -43.99 4.25 1.55
N PRO A 16 -43.72 4.15 0.24
CA PRO A 16 -42.56 3.44 -0.31
C PRO A 16 -41.21 4.11 0.03
N THR A 17 -41.22 5.26 0.71
CA THR A 17 -40.01 6.01 1.11
C THR A 17 -39.26 5.40 2.31
N LEU A 18 -39.86 4.51 3.11
CA LEU A 18 -39.21 3.95 4.31
C LEU A 18 -38.27 2.76 4.01
N ILE A 19 -38.45 2.06 2.88
CA ILE A 19 -37.64 0.87 2.54
C ILE A 19 -36.26 1.28 2.00
N ALA A 20 -36.15 2.43 1.32
CA ALA A 20 -34.87 2.91 0.78
C ALA A 20 -33.84 3.26 1.88
N SER A 21 -34.28 3.63 3.10
CA SER A 21 -33.38 4.01 4.19
C SER A 21 -32.81 2.81 4.97
N ALA A 22 -33.51 1.67 5.04
CA ALA A 22 -33.08 0.52 5.83
C ALA A 22 -31.91 -0.26 5.19
N LEU A 23 -31.74 -0.17 3.87
CA LEU A 23 -30.67 -0.83 3.12
C LEU A 23 -29.39 0.01 3.03
N MET A 24 -29.47 1.32 3.29
CA MET A 24 -28.35 2.24 3.14
C MET A 24 -27.28 2.03 4.23
N ALA A 25 -27.70 1.83 5.48
CA ALA A 25 -26.78 1.59 6.59
C ALA A 25 -25.92 0.31 6.42
N PRO A 26 -26.49 -0.87 6.11
CA PRO A 26 -25.68 -2.07 5.87
C PRO A 26 -24.81 -1.95 4.61
N MET A 27 -25.26 -1.25 3.56
CA MET A 27 -24.42 -0.95 2.39
C MET A 27 -23.23 -0.07 2.74
N LEU A 28 -23.42 0.96 3.57
CA LEU A 28 -22.34 1.87 3.97
C LEU A 28 -21.30 1.17 4.85
N VAL A 29 -21.76 0.29 5.76
CA VAL A 29 -20.87 -0.55 6.57
C VAL A 29 -20.12 -1.56 5.71
N ALA A 30 -20.80 -2.24 4.79
CA ALA A 30 -20.15 -3.16 3.86
C ALA A 30 -19.12 -2.46 2.97
N PHE A 31 -19.43 -1.24 2.50
CA PHE A 31 -18.51 -0.42 1.72
C PHE A 31 -17.30 0.02 2.56
N ALA A 32 -17.51 0.48 3.80
CA ALA A 32 -16.41 0.85 4.70
C ALA A 32 -15.49 -0.34 5.02
N LEU A 33 -16.04 -1.54 5.21
CA LEU A 33 -15.27 -2.77 5.42
C LEU A 33 -14.50 -3.23 4.17
N SER A 34 -14.91 -2.78 2.98
CA SER A 34 -14.21 -3.07 1.73
C SER A 34 -13.02 -2.13 1.46
N ALA A 35 -12.84 -1.09 2.28
CA ALA A 35 -11.71 -0.18 2.14
C ALA A 35 -10.44 -0.81 2.73
N SER A 36 -9.64 -1.43 1.86
CA SER A 36 -8.27 -1.83 2.23
C SER A 36 -7.37 -0.59 2.31
N PRO A 37 -6.45 -0.51 3.28
CA PRO A 37 -5.41 0.51 3.25
C PRO A 37 -4.59 0.33 1.97
N ALA A 38 -4.43 1.41 1.21
CA ALA A 38 -3.47 1.44 0.12
C ALA A 38 -2.06 1.44 0.74
N SER A 39 -1.41 0.28 0.76
CA SER A 39 0.00 0.16 1.14
C SER A 39 0.83 0.75 0.02
N ALA A 40 1.64 1.75 0.32
CA ALA A 40 2.49 2.41 -0.66
C ALA A 40 3.92 1.98 -0.39
N HIS A 41 4.30 0.81 -0.91
CA HIS A 41 5.67 0.33 -0.82
C HIS A 41 6.64 1.37 -1.36
N GLN A 42 7.68 1.60 -0.58
CA GLN A 42 8.75 2.54 -0.87
C GLN A 42 10.06 1.80 -1.08
N VAL A 43 10.94 2.45 -1.83
CA VAL A 43 12.34 2.06 -1.94
C VAL A 43 13.17 3.10 -1.18
N TRP A 44 14.09 2.64 -0.34
CA TRP A 44 15.02 3.53 0.36
C TRP A 44 16.40 2.90 0.48
N ILE A 45 17.42 3.74 0.69
CA ILE A 45 18.80 3.33 0.86
C ILE A 45 19.26 3.70 2.28
N GLU A 46 19.75 2.72 3.03
CA GLU A 46 20.41 2.95 4.32
C GLU A 46 21.91 2.77 4.18
N GLN A 47 22.69 3.68 4.77
CA GLN A 47 24.13 3.53 4.90
C GLN A 47 24.46 2.55 6.03
N LYS A 48 25.42 1.65 5.81
CA LYS A 48 25.92 0.69 6.81
C LYS A 48 27.45 0.73 6.85
N ASP A 49 28.04 0.03 7.79
CA ASP A 49 29.50 -0.10 7.84
C ASP A 49 29.97 -0.85 6.60
N GLY A 50 30.79 -0.19 5.77
CA GLY A 50 31.35 -0.77 4.55
C GLY A 50 30.52 -0.58 3.27
N GLY A 51 29.30 -0.03 3.32
CA GLY A 51 28.50 0.15 2.11
C GLY A 51 27.10 0.72 2.35
N ALA A 52 26.16 0.38 1.47
CA ALA A 52 24.75 0.76 1.61
C ALA A 52 23.83 -0.42 1.27
N GLN A 53 22.58 -0.35 1.73
CA GLN A 53 21.57 -1.38 1.50
C GLN A 53 20.29 -0.72 0.97
N LEU A 54 19.80 -1.20 -0.17
CA LEU A 54 18.51 -0.79 -0.74
C LEU A 54 17.42 -1.73 -0.24
N TYR A 55 16.42 -1.16 0.41
CA TYR A 55 15.27 -1.86 0.95
C TYR A 55 14.01 -1.53 0.17
N PHE A 56 13.03 -2.41 0.29
CA PHE A 56 11.68 -2.27 -0.24
C PHE A 56 10.68 -2.63 0.86
N GLY A 57 9.57 -1.88 0.99
CA GLY A 57 8.62 -2.06 2.10
C GLY A 57 7.95 -0.77 2.54
N GLU A 58 7.44 -0.73 3.77
CA GLU A 58 6.79 0.45 4.36
C GLU A 58 7.76 1.11 5.34
N PHE A 59 8.44 2.19 4.90
CA PHE A 59 9.47 2.87 5.68
C PHE A 59 8.91 3.41 7.01
N GLY A 60 7.69 3.97 6.99
CA GLY A 60 7.03 4.54 8.16
C GLY A 60 6.77 3.53 9.28
N ASP A 61 6.54 2.27 8.92
CA ASP A 61 6.27 1.17 9.86
C ASP A 61 7.53 0.33 10.13
N ASN A 62 8.68 0.72 9.54
CA ASN A 62 9.92 -0.07 9.51
C ASN A 62 9.69 -1.52 9.04
N LEU A 63 8.71 -1.72 8.17
CA LEU A 63 8.41 -3.01 7.55
C LEU A 63 9.29 -3.16 6.32
N ARG A 64 10.08 -4.22 6.30
CA ARG A 64 10.97 -4.57 5.18
C ARG A 64 10.43 -5.84 4.53
N GLU A 65 10.21 -5.79 3.23
CA GLU A 65 9.89 -6.97 2.44
C GLU A 65 11.06 -7.96 2.48
N VAL A 66 10.71 -9.24 2.44
CA VAL A 66 11.69 -10.33 2.47
C VAL A 66 11.42 -11.29 1.31
N SER A 67 12.47 -11.95 0.83
CA SER A 67 12.35 -13.06 -0.12
C SER A 67 12.04 -14.36 0.63
N PRO A 68 11.16 -15.23 0.11
CA PRO A 68 10.34 -15.03 -1.08
C PRO A 68 9.18 -14.03 -0.83
N GLY A 69 8.87 -13.16 -1.80
CA GLY A 69 7.86 -12.11 -1.64
C GLY A 69 7.90 -11.04 -2.74
N LEU A 70 7.40 -9.84 -2.41
CA LEU A 70 7.34 -8.73 -3.38
C LEU A 70 8.74 -8.23 -3.77
N LEU A 71 9.74 -8.40 -2.90
CA LEU A 71 11.14 -8.11 -3.21
C LEU A 71 11.65 -8.91 -4.43
N ASP A 72 11.08 -10.07 -4.72
CA ASP A 72 11.47 -10.89 -5.87
C ASP A 72 11.02 -10.31 -7.22
N ARG A 73 10.16 -9.30 -7.21
CA ARG A 73 9.67 -8.65 -8.43
C ARG A 73 10.68 -7.70 -9.06
N PHE A 74 11.67 -7.26 -8.29
CA PHE A 74 12.81 -6.50 -8.78
C PHE A 74 13.73 -7.43 -9.59
N THR A 75 13.41 -7.62 -10.87
CA THR A 75 14.17 -8.51 -11.76
C THR A 75 15.48 -7.90 -12.22
N LYS A 76 15.58 -6.57 -12.25
CA LYS A 76 16.77 -5.85 -12.64
C LYS A 76 16.86 -4.53 -11.85
N LEU A 77 17.97 -4.36 -11.16
CA LEU A 77 18.27 -3.17 -10.39
C LEU A 77 19.61 -2.61 -10.87
N ASP A 78 19.58 -1.41 -11.42
CA ASP A 78 20.79 -0.67 -11.80
C ASP A 78 21.13 0.32 -10.68
N ALA A 79 22.41 0.44 -10.32
CA ALA A 79 22.87 1.41 -9.34
C ALA A 79 24.19 2.07 -9.73
N SER A 80 24.40 3.29 -9.28
CA SER A 80 25.62 4.06 -9.52
C SER A 80 25.96 4.98 -8.36
N LEU A 81 27.25 5.10 -8.06
CA LEU A 81 27.78 6.15 -7.22
C LEU A 81 28.13 7.37 -8.09
N LEU A 82 27.42 8.47 -7.87
CA LEU A 82 27.74 9.75 -8.47
C LEU A 82 28.87 10.41 -7.68
N THR A 83 29.99 10.66 -8.36
CA THR A 83 31.17 11.32 -7.81
C THR A 83 31.51 12.56 -8.64
N ASN A 84 32.45 13.39 -8.15
CA ASN A 84 32.97 14.53 -8.92
C ASN A 84 33.74 14.10 -10.19
N ALA A 85 34.21 12.86 -10.26
CA ALA A 85 34.87 12.30 -11.44
C ALA A 85 33.88 11.68 -12.45
N GLY A 86 32.59 11.64 -12.11
CA GLY A 86 31.53 11.02 -12.90
C GLY A 86 30.85 9.83 -12.21
N PRO A 87 29.84 9.23 -12.85
CA PRO A 87 29.16 8.05 -12.33
C PRO A 87 30.06 6.81 -12.35
N ARG A 88 30.12 6.09 -11.22
CA ARG A 88 30.71 4.76 -11.11
C ARG A 88 29.60 3.74 -10.96
N ALA A 89 29.51 2.79 -11.89
CA ALA A 89 28.55 1.70 -11.80
C ALA A 89 28.79 0.88 -10.51
N LEU A 90 27.70 0.47 -9.87
CA LEU A 90 27.69 -0.48 -8.77
C LEU A 90 27.02 -1.76 -9.24
N THR A 91 27.33 -2.88 -8.58
CA THR A 91 26.67 -4.16 -8.81
C THR A 91 25.77 -4.45 -7.62
N PRO A 92 24.44 -4.21 -7.71
CA PRO A 92 23.54 -4.56 -6.62
C PRO A 92 23.48 -6.08 -6.43
N GLU A 93 23.73 -6.55 -5.22
CA GLU A 93 23.64 -7.97 -4.89
C GLU A 93 22.37 -8.24 -4.09
N LYS A 94 21.45 -9.04 -4.64
CA LYS A 94 20.20 -9.37 -3.97
C LYS A 94 20.45 -10.33 -2.80
N GLY A 95 20.05 -9.91 -1.60
CA GLY A 95 19.93 -10.77 -0.42
C GLY A 95 18.47 -10.98 -0.01
N ASP A 96 18.26 -11.62 1.14
CA ASP A 96 16.92 -12.00 1.61
C ASP A 96 16.01 -10.81 1.98
N LYS A 97 16.58 -9.64 2.27
CA LYS A 97 15.83 -8.47 2.78
C LYS A 97 16.16 -7.16 2.07
N PHE A 98 17.21 -7.14 1.25
CA PHE A 98 17.75 -5.94 0.64
C PHE A 98 18.65 -6.29 -0.55
N PHE A 99 18.93 -5.28 -1.38
CA PHE A 99 20.05 -5.32 -2.32
C PHE A 99 21.26 -4.63 -1.70
N ALA A 100 22.39 -5.32 -1.59
CA ALA A 100 23.63 -4.75 -1.13
C ALA A 100 24.24 -3.87 -2.22
N LEU A 101 24.69 -2.68 -1.84
CA LEU A 101 25.39 -1.72 -2.69
C LEU A 101 26.79 -1.52 -2.15
N ASP A 102 27.81 -1.94 -2.90
CA ASP A 102 29.23 -1.82 -2.52
C ASP A 102 29.78 -0.40 -2.74
N ALA A 103 29.15 0.55 -2.06
CA ALA A 103 29.58 1.93 -2.01
C ALA A 103 29.10 2.62 -0.73
N LYS A 104 29.98 3.45 -0.19
CA LYS A 104 29.66 4.43 0.84
C LYS A 104 29.94 5.82 0.25
N PRO A 105 28.91 6.64 -0.02
CA PRO A 105 29.10 7.97 -0.59
C PRO A 105 29.85 8.86 0.40
N GLY A 106 30.90 9.51 -0.09
CA GLY A 106 31.64 10.55 0.60
C GLY A 106 30.92 11.90 0.63
N LYS A 107 31.63 12.94 1.05
CA LYS A 107 31.11 14.32 0.98
C LYS A 107 30.85 14.67 -0.50
N SER A 108 29.63 15.14 -0.78
CA SER A 108 29.18 15.52 -2.13
C SER A 108 29.06 14.37 -3.13
N GLU A 109 29.02 13.12 -2.66
CA GLU A 109 28.69 11.95 -3.49
C GLU A 109 27.27 11.48 -3.20
N SER A 110 26.65 10.79 -4.15
CA SER A 110 25.30 10.25 -3.99
C SER A 110 25.17 8.89 -4.65
N ILE A 111 24.41 7.99 -4.04
CA ILE A 111 24.03 6.73 -4.69
C ILE A 111 22.67 6.93 -5.35
N ILE A 112 22.60 6.55 -6.63
CA ILE A 112 21.34 6.41 -7.36
C ILE A 112 21.10 4.93 -7.63
N ALA A 113 19.86 4.51 -7.51
CA ALA A 113 19.43 3.16 -7.86
C ALA A 113 18.03 3.21 -8.47
N ALA A 114 17.80 2.41 -9.50
CA ALA A 114 16.53 2.33 -10.19
C ALA A 114 16.28 0.90 -10.68
N GLU A 115 15.04 0.46 -10.58
CA GLU A 115 14.57 -0.72 -11.31
C GLU A 115 14.48 -0.38 -12.80
N THR A 116 14.90 -1.30 -13.68
CA THR A 116 14.92 -1.08 -15.14
C THR A 116 14.34 -2.23 -15.95
#